data_AF-Q8CVB0-F1
#
_entry.id   AF-Q8CVB0-F1
#
_cell.length_a   1.000
_cell.length_b   1.000
_cell.length_c   1.000
_cell.angle_alpha   90.00
_cell.angle_beta   90.00
_cell.angle_gamma   90.00
#
_symmetry.space_group_name_H-M   'P 1'
#
loop_
_entity.id
_entity.type
_entity.pdbx_description
1 polymer ?
#
loop_
_entity_poly.entity_id
_entity_poly.type
_entity_poly.pdbx_seq_one_letter_code
_entity_poly.pdbx_strand_id
1 'polypeptide(L)'
;MATISKGENKFYVGEDIRNPQAEITFVESGENRLVIDHTYVATDLRGQGIAQQLLDHVVTYAREKGKTVVPLCPFAKGQIQKQAKYNDVLNVQHI
;
A
#
# COMPACT_ATOMS: atom_id res chain seq x y z
N MET A 1 5.77 -17.61 1.35
CA MET A 1 5.40 -16.21 1.69
C MET A 1 6.35 -15.32 0.93
N ALA A 2 5.87 -14.26 0.27
CA ALA A 2 6.75 -13.35 -0.45
C ALA A 2 7.52 -12.49 0.56
N THR A 3 8.83 -12.34 0.40
CA THR A 3 9.63 -11.46 1.25
C THR A 3 9.35 -10.02 0.85
N ILE A 4 8.73 -9.25 1.74
CA ILE A 4 8.43 -7.83 1.54
C ILE A 4 9.55 -7.00 2.16
N SER A 5 10.17 -6.17 1.33
CA SER A 5 11.21 -5.22 1.74
C SER A 5 10.64 -3.81 1.80
N LYS A 6 11.20 -2.98 2.69
CA LYS A 6 10.82 -1.58 2.86
C LYS A 6 11.85 -0.65 2.24
N GLY A 7 11.40 0.24 1.36
CA GLY A 7 12.14 1.41 0.89
C GLY A 7 11.69 2.69 1.59
N GLU A 8 12.18 3.84 1.14
CA GLU A 8 11.85 5.14 1.73
C GLU A 8 10.34 5.47 1.62
N ASN A 9 9.79 5.33 0.42
CA ASN A 9 8.40 5.67 0.07
C ASN A 9 7.66 4.50 -0.60
N LYS A 10 8.11 3.26 -0.31
CA LYS A 10 7.51 2.06 -0.91
C LYS A 10 7.75 0.78 -0.14
N PHE A 11 6.87 -0.18 -0.33
CA PHE A 11 7.14 -1.59 -0.04
C PHE A 11 7.22 -2.37 -1.34
N TYR A 12 8.10 -3.36 -1.40
CA TYR A 12 8.34 -4.10 -2.64
C TYR A 12 8.71 -5.56 -2.40
N VAL A 13 8.56 -6.36 -3.45
CA VAL A 13 9.01 -7.75 -3.55
C VAL A 13 9.93 -7.84 -4.76
N GLY A 14 11.10 -8.47 -4.56
CA GLY A 14 12.12 -8.64 -5.58
C GLY A 14 13.52 -8.35 -5.02
N GLU A 15 14.54 -8.77 -5.75
CA GLU A 15 15.93 -8.58 -5.34
C GLU A 15 16.42 -7.14 -5.55
N ASP A 16 15.85 -6.42 -6.53
CA ASP A 16 16.21 -5.04 -6.85
C ASP A 16 15.10 -4.06 -6.47
N ILE A 17 15.44 -3.06 -5.65
CA ILE A 17 14.54 -1.97 -5.30
C ILE A 17 14.22 -1.05 -6.49
N ARG A 18 15.09 -0.97 -7.50
CA ARG A 18 14.89 -0.15 -8.71
C ARG A 18 13.99 -0.83 -9.73
N ASN A 19 13.98 -2.17 -9.75
CA ASN A 19 13.14 -2.96 -10.65
C ASN A 19 12.46 -4.11 -9.87
N PRO A 20 11.55 -3.79 -8.96
CA PRO A 20 10.89 -4.81 -8.16
C PRO A 20 9.85 -5.58 -9.00
N GLN A 21 9.65 -6.85 -8.64
CA GLN A 21 8.62 -7.68 -9.26
C GLN A 21 7.21 -7.30 -8.78
N ALA A 22 7.10 -6.70 -7.59
CA ALA A 22 5.88 -6.06 -7.13
C ALA A 22 6.22 -4.90 -6.22
N GLU A 23 5.45 -3.82 -6.27
CA GLU A 23 5.63 -2.69 -5.37
C GLU A 23 4.32 -1.96 -5.08
N ILE A 24 4.31 -1.26 -3.95
CA ILE A 24 3.32 -0.27 -3.59
C ILE A 24 4.07 0.98 -3.14
N THR A 25 3.76 2.11 -3.73
CA THR A 25 4.35 3.40 -3.35
C THR A 25 3.37 4.20 -2.51
N PHE A 26 3.92 5.05 -1.68
CA PHE A 26 3.15 5.98 -0.90
C PHE A 26 3.91 7.28 -0.66
N VAL A 27 3.17 8.36 -0.48
CA VAL A 27 3.71 9.69 -0.18
C VAL A 27 3.11 10.18 1.13
N GLU A 28 3.96 10.63 2.04
CA GLU A 28 3.50 11.29 3.25
C GLU A 28 3.03 12.72 2.92
N SER A 29 1.77 13.07 3.25
CA SER A 29 1.15 14.35 2.90
C SER A 29 0.61 15.07 4.12
N GLY A 30 1.22 16.21 4.46
CA GLY A 30 0.94 16.91 5.71
C GLY A 30 1.35 16.06 6.92
N GLU A 31 0.82 16.38 8.10
CA GLU A 31 1.25 15.72 9.34
C GLU A 31 0.65 14.31 9.49
N ASN A 32 -0.59 14.10 9.02
CA ASN A 32 -1.38 12.94 9.41
C ASN A 32 -1.86 12.06 8.25
N ARG A 33 -1.34 12.23 7.02
CA ARG A 33 -1.81 11.46 5.85
C ARG A 33 -0.70 10.73 5.12
N LEU A 34 -1.04 9.56 4.61
CA LEU A 34 -0.21 8.71 3.79
C LEU A 34 -0.99 8.33 2.53
N VAL A 35 -0.55 8.86 1.40
CA VAL A 35 -1.23 8.76 0.11
C VAL A 35 -0.68 7.57 -0.64
N ILE A 36 -1.52 6.62 -1.03
CA ILE A 36 -1.12 5.46 -1.84
C ILE A 36 -1.42 5.78 -3.30
N ASP A 37 -0.38 6.04 -4.09
CA ASP A 37 -0.51 6.51 -5.48
C ASP A 37 -0.29 5.41 -6.51
N HIS A 38 0.58 4.44 -6.25
CA HIS A 38 0.91 3.37 -7.19
C HIS A 38 0.89 1.99 -6.55
N THR A 39 0.45 0.99 -7.32
CA THR A 39 0.59 -0.42 -6.96
C THR A 39 0.81 -1.21 -8.24
N TYR A 40 1.87 -2.01 -8.26
CA TYR A 40 2.25 -2.85 -9.38
C TYR A 40 2.58 -4.26 -8.91
N VAL A 41 2.17 -5.24 -9.71
CA VAL A 41 2.56 -6.64 -9.55
C VAL A 41 2.80 -7.22 -10.94
N ALA A 42 4.00 -7.76 -11.15
CA ALA A 42 4.38 -8.47 -12.35
C ALA A 42 3.39 -9.60 -12.65
N THR A 43 3.16 -9.86 -13.93
CA THR A 43 2.13 -10.79 -14.39
C THR A 43 2.28 -12.18 -13.78
N ASP A 44 3.51 -12.70 -13.68
CA ASP A 44 3.83 -14.02 -13.10
C ASP A 44 3.52 -14.12 -11.60
N LEU A 45 3.37 -12.98 -10.92
CA LEU A 45 3.05 -12.89 -9.50
C LEU A 45 1.57 -12.57 -9.20
N ARG A 46 0.77 -12.35 -10.25
CA ARG A 46 -0.67 -12.08 -10.09
C ARG A 46 -1.41 -13.32 -9.59
N GLY A 47 -2.54 -13.10 -8.92
CA GLY A 47 -3.34 -14.18 -8.32
C GLY A 47 -2.78 -14.74 -7.01
N GLN A 48 -1.57 -14.36 -6.60
CA GLN A 48 -0.93 -14.86 -5.37
C GLN A 48 -1.19 -13.95 -4.14
N GLY A 49 -2.04 -12.93 -4.27
CA GLY A 49 -2.38 -12.01 -3.18
C GLY A 49 -1.27 -11.04 -2.77
N ILE A 50 -0.20 -10.90 -3.55
CA ILE A 50 0.96 -10.04 -3.21
C ILE A 50 0.55 -8.57 -3.07
N ALA A 51 -0.28 -8.05 -3.98
CA ALA A 51 -0.75 -6.67 -3.90
C ALA A 51 -1.51 -6.38 -2.59
N GLN A 52 -2.26 -7.36 -2.08
CA GLN A 52 -2.96 -7.22 -0.80
C GLN A 52 -1.98 -7.25 0.38
N GLN A 53 -0.98 -8.14 0.34
CA GLN A 53 0.07 -8.17 1.38
C GLN A 53 0.82 -6.84 1.44
N LEU A 54 1.21 -6.29 0.27
CA LEU A 54 1.84 -4.97 0.18
C LEU A 54 0.95 -3.87 0.78
N LEU A 55 -0.34 -3.86 0.46
CA LEU A 55 -1.30 -2.92 1.05
C LEU A 55 -1.42 -3.08 2.57
N ASP A 56 -1.46 -4.31 3.08
CA ASP A 56 -1.51 -4.61 4.52
C ASP A 56 -0.29 -4.04 5.26
N HIS A 57 0.90 -4.11 4.64
CA HIS A 57 2.11 -3.50 5.18
C HIS A 57 2.04 -1.96 5.19
N VAL A 58 1.55 -1.33 4.13
CA VAL A 58 1.37 0.13 4.09
C VAL A 58 0.39 0.60 5.15
N VAL A 59 -0.74 -0.09 5.31
CA VAL A 59 -1.75 0.23 6.33
C VAL A 59 -1.18 0.05 7.73
N THR A 60 -0.44 -1.03 7.98
CA THR A 60 0.23 -1.24 9.26
C THR A 60 1.22 -0.12 9.55
N TYR A 61 2.03 0.27 8.57
CA TYR A 61 2.95 1.39 8.71
C TYR A 61 2.22 2.70 9.03
N ALA A 62 1.07 2.95 8.40
CA ALA A 62 0.23 4.11 8.70
C ALA A 62 -0.28 4.07 10.16
N ARG A 63 -0.77 2.92 10.65
CA ARG A 63 -1.19 2.74 12.05
C ARG A 63 -0.08 3.04 13.03
N GLU A 64 1.10 2.46 12.82
CA GLU A 64 2.27 2.64 13.68
C GLU A 64 2.71 4.11 13.75
N LYS A 65 2.49 4.87 12.67
CA LYS A 65 2.79 6.30 12.59
C LYS A 65 1.63 7.21 13.03
N GLY A 66 0.48 6.65 13.40
CA GLY A 66 -0.71 7.44 13.70
C GLY A 66 -1.25 8.22 12.49
N LYS A 67 -0.96 7.74 11.27
CA LYS A 67 -1.36 8.37 10.00
C LYS A 67 -2.59 7.69 9.43
N THR A 68 -3.36 8.48 8.69
CA THR A 68 -4.48 8.02 7.89
C THR A 68 -4.07 7.74 6.44
N VAL A 69 -4.74 6.80 5.78
CA VAL A 69 -4.47 6.37 4.42
C VAL A 69 -5.43 7.05 3.44
N VAL A 70 -4.88 7.59 2.36
CA VAL A 70 -5.61 8.15 1.22
C VAL A 70 -5.32 7.31 -0.03
N PRO A 71 -6.24 6.44 -0.47
CA PRO A 71 -5.98 5.56 -1.59
C PRO A 71 -6.33 6.18 -2.95
N LEU A 72 -5.34 6.76 -3.63
CA LEU A 72 -5.50 7.29 -4.99
C LEU A 72 -5.37 6.19 -6.05
N CYS A 73 -4.52 5.18 -5.81
CA CYS A 73 -4.42 4.02 -6.68
C CYS A 73 -5.78 3.29 -6.76
N PRO A 74 -6.33 3.00 -7.95
CA PRO A 74 -7.61 2.29 -8.11
C PRO A 74 -7.64 0.93 -7.42
N PHE A 75 -6.50 0.20 -7.44
CA PHE A 75 -6.37 -1.06 -6.73
C PHE A 75 -6.53 -0.87 -5.22
N ALA A 76 -5.76 0.04 -4.62
CA ALA A 76 -5.82 0.32 -3.18
C ALA A 76 -7.23 0.77 -2.78
N LYS A 77 -7.84 1.67 -3.55
CA LYS A 77 -9.22 2.13 -3.32
C LYS A 77 -10.21 0.97 -3.33
N GLY A 78 -10.13 0.10 -4.35
CA GLY A 78 -11.03 -1.04 -4.49
C GLY A 78 -10.86 -2.09 -3.39
N GLN A 79 -9.63 -2.31 -2.89
CA GLN A 79 -9.39 -3.23 -1.77
C GLN A 79 -9.86 -2.65 -0.44
N ILE A 80 -9.56 -1.38 -0.20
CA ILE A 80 -9.94 -0.66 1.00
C ILE A 80 -11.46 -0.62 1.17
N GLN A 81 -12.20 -0.31 0.10
CA GLN A 81 -13.67 -0.26 0.15
C GLN A 81 -14.33 -1.62 0.44
N LYS A 82 -13.64 -2.73 0.16
CA LYS A 82 -14.20 -4.08 0.31
C LYS A 82 -13.91 -4.71 1.67
N GLN A 83 -12.89 -4.25 2.40
CA GLN A 83 -12.42 -4.91 3.61
C GLN A 83 -12.49 -3.99 4.82
N ALA A 84 -13.38 -4.31 5.77
CA ALA A 84 -13.58 -3.54 6.98
C ALA A 84 -12.31 -3.42 7.86
N LYS A 85 -11.34 -4.33 7.68
CA LYS A 85 -10.05 -4.32 8.38
C LYS A 85 -9.20 -3.09 8.12
N TYR A 86 -9.55 -2.24 7.14
CA TYR A 86 -8.81 -1.02 6.82
C TYR A 86 -9.48 0.24 7.37
N ASN A 87 -10.72 0.14 7.86
CA ASN A 87 -11.56 1.30 8.20
C ASN A 87 -10.96 2.21 9.28
N ASP A 88 -10.12 1.66 10.16
CA ASP A 88 -9.49 2.40 11.26
C ASP A 88 -8.44 3.42 10.79
N VAL A 89 -7.84 3.21 9.61
CA VAL A 89 -6.88 4.17 9.04
C VAL A 89 -7.47 5.03 7.93
N LEU A 90 -8.75 4.89 7.58
CA LEU A 90 -9.31 5.66 6.47
C LEU A 90 -9.62 7.08 6.92
N ASN A 91 -9.01 8.06 6.23
CA ASN A 91 -9.56 9.41 6.24
C ASN A 91 -10.60 9.53 5.13
N VAL A 92 -11.85 9.18 5.43
CA VAL A 92 -13.01 9.49 4.60
C VAL A 92 -13.31 10.98 4.69
N GLN A 93 -12.43 11.83 4.16
CA GLN A 93 -12.89 13.15 3.71
C GLN A 93 -13.59 12.93 2.37
N HIS A 94 -14.92 12.99 2.38
CA HIS A 94 -15.70 13.30 1.19
C HIS A 94 -15.09 14.54 0.54
N ILE A 95 -14.49 14.37 -0.63
CA ILE A 95 -14.27 15.42 -1.62
C ILE A 95 -15.39 15.33 -2.65
#